data_AF-A0AAD9NQ59-F1
#
_entry.id   AF-A0AAD9NQ59-F1
#
_cell.length_a   1.000
_cell.length_b   1.000
_cell.length_c   1.000
_cell.angle_alpha   90.00
_cell.angle_beta   90.00
_cell.angle_gamma   90.00
#
_symmetry.space_group_name_H-M   'P 1'
#
loop_
_entity.id
_entity.type
_entity.pdbx_description
1 polymer ?
#
loop_
_entity_poly.entity_id
_entity_poly.type
_entity_poly.pdbx_seq_one_letter_code
_entity_poly.pdbx_strand_id
1 'polypeptide(L)'
;MYEHWEGLLVQINSGNLSKSITIGNIYIPPRTSNDNLNAFVSEFSSIVLFLEHNCKNTLIIAGDFNINLLKLNGNDIYSSYFYSSISHNLFPQITFPTRITRTKLMVL
;
A
#
# COMPACT_ATOMS: atom_id res chain seq x y z
N MET A 1 2.16 -9.08 -21.20
CA MET A 1 2.07 -7.81 -20.47
C MET A 1 1.99 -8.21 -19.00
N TYR A 2 3.09 -8.14 -18.26
CA TYR A 2 3.07 -8.54 -16.84
C TYR A 2 2.35 -7.45 -16.06
N GLU A 3 1.31 -7.81 -15.32
CA GLU A 3 0.63 -6.87 -14.42
C GLU A 3 1.64 -6.35 -13.38
N HIS A 4 1.69 -5.03 -13.25
CA HIS A 4 2.71 -4.33 -12.45
C HIS A 4 2.46 -4.45 -10.94
N TRP A 5 1.21 -4.68 -10.55
CA TRP A 5 0.70 -4.97 -9.21
C TRP A 5 -0.77 -5.41 -9.34
N GLU A 6 -1.32 -6.03 -8.31
CA GLU A 6 -2.72 -6.44 -8.23
C GLU A 6 -3.40 -5.75 -7.05
N GLY A 7 -4.66 -5.37 -7.19
CA GLY A 7 -5.41 -4.69 -6.14
C GLY A 7 -6.89 -5.01 -6.16
N LEU A 8 -7.45 -5.25 -4.98
CA LEU A 8 -8.89 -5.38 -4.77
C LEU A 8 -9.33 -4.39 -3.69
N LEU A 9 -10.24 -3.48 -4.02
CA LEU A 9 -10.89 -2.59 -3.06
C LEU A 9 -12.35 -2.98 -2.89
N VAL A 10 -12.76 -3.14 -1.64
CA VAL A 10 -14.16 -3.45 -1.27
C VAL A 10 -14.64 -2.39 -0.29
N GLN A 11 -15.74 -1.74 -0.64
CA GLN A 11 -16.44 -0.85 0.29
C GLN A 11 -17.51 -1.62 1.05
N ILE A 12 -17.45 -1.55 2.37
CA ILE A 12 -18.39 -2.14 3.30
C ILE A 12 -19.29 -1.04 3.85
N ASN A 13 -20.59 -1.21 3.63
CA ASN A 13 -21.65 -0.36 4.17
C ASN A 13 -22.55 -1.23 5.06
N SER A 14 -22.90 -0.75 6.25
CA SER A 14 -23.82 -1.44 7.17
C SER A 14 -24.57 -0.42 8.02
N GLY A 15 -25.83 -0.70 8.34
CA GLY A 15 -26.64 0.15 9.23
C GLY A 15 -26.05 0.29 10.65
N ASN A 16 -25.16 -0.61 11.05
CA ASN A 16 -24.47 -0.57 12.34
C ASN A 16 -23.13 0.18 12.30
N LEU A 17 -22.69 0.65 11.13
CA LEU A 17 -21.44 1.41 10.98
C LEU A 17 -21.73 2.91 10.94
N SER A 18 -21.01 3.69 11.74
CA SER A 18 -21.12 5.15 11.76
C SER A 18 -20.55 5.81 10.48
N LYS A 19 -19.63 5.13 9.80
CA LYS A 19 -19.07 5.49 8.49
C LYS A 19 -18.80 4.22 7.70
N SER A 20 -18.88 4.30 6.38
CA SER A 20 -18.45 3.20 5.53
C SER A 20 -16.95 2.94 5.68
N ILE A 21 -16.53 1.72 5.39
CA ILE A 21 -15.13 1.30 5.47
C ILE A 21 -14.74 0.78 4.09
N THR A 22 -13.65 1.27 3.52
CA THR A 22 -13.03 0.68 2.34
C THR A 22 -11.82 -0.11 2.76
N ILE A 23 -11.79 -1.38 2.37
CA ILE A 23 -10.67 -2.27 2.59
C ILE A 23 -10.02 -2.55 1.24
N GLY A 24 -8.74 -2.21 1.12
CA GLY A 24 -7.90 -2.55 -0.03
C GLY A 24 -6.96 -3.70 0.33
N ASN A 25 -6.89 -4.71 -0.53
CA ASN A 25 -5.85 -5.73 -0.52
C ASN A 25 -4.97 -5.55 -1.76
N ILE A 26 -3.66 -5.31 -1.56
CA ILE A 26 -2.72 -5.00 -2.64
C ILE A 26 -1.62 -6.07 -2.70
N TYR A 27 -1.22 -6.50 -3.89
CA TYR A 27 -0.05 -7.35 -4.08
C TYR A 27 0.90 -6.71 -5.09
N ILE A 28 2.16 -6.54 -4.71
CA ILE A 28 3.22 -6.10 -5.62
C ILE A 28 4.17 -7.27 -5.80
N PRO A 29 4.42 -7.75 -7.03
CA PRO A 29 5.34 -8.84 -7.27
C PRO A 29 6.75 -8.57 -6.70
N PRO A 30 7.43 -9.60 -6.16
CA PRO A 30 8.81 -9.45 -5.74
C PRO A 30 9.70 -9.14 -6.95
N ARG A 31 10.76 -8.35 -6.74
CA ARG A 31 11.72 -7.92 -7.80
C ARG A 31 11.11 -7.02 -8.87
N THR A 32 10.03 -6.33 -8.55
CA THR A 32 9.50 -5.22 -9.36
C THR A 32 10.59 -4.18 -9.62
N SER A 33 10.71 -3.71 -10.86
CA SER A 33 11.69 -2.69 -11.23
C SER A 33 11.38 -1.36 -10.54
N ASN A 34 12.39 -0.52 -10.43
CA ASN A 34 12.25 0.83 -9.89
C ASN A 34 11.18 1.64 -10.65
N ASP A 35 11.16 1.56 -11.98
CA ASP A 35 10.18 2.26 -12.82
C ASP A 35 8.75 1.78 -12.54
N ASN A 36 8.54 0.47 -12.39
CA ASN A 36 7.23 -0.10 -12.08
C ASN A 36 6.78 0.25 -10.66
N LEU A 37 7.72 0.31 -9.69
CA LEU A 37 7.39 0.78 -8.34
C LEU A 37 7.01 2.26 -8.33
N ASN A 38 7.69 3.11 -9.10
CA ASN A 38 7.33 4.51 -9.24
C ASN A 38 5.95 4.68 -9.87
N ALA A 39 5.65 3.91 -10.92
CA ALA A 39 4.32 3.87 -11.53
C ALA A 39 3.26 3.47 -10.50
N PHE A 40 3.52 2.41 -9.73
CA PHE A 40 2.66 1.99 -8.62
C PHE A 40 2.44 3.12 -7.60
N VAL A 41 3.50 3.79 -7.12
CA VAL A 41 3.35 4.87 -6.12
C VAL A 41 2.48 6.00 -6.67
N SER A 42 2.65 6.37 -7.94
CA SER A 42 1.84 7.41 -8.60
C SER A 42 0.37 7.00 -8.74
N GLU A 43 0.12 5.77 -9.20
CA GLU A 43 -1.23 5.22 -9.34
C GLU A 43 -1.93 5.08 -7.99
N PHE A 44 -1.23 4.52 -6.99
CA PHE A 44 -1.71 4.36 -5.63
C PHE A 44 -2.07 5.70 -4.99
N SER A 45 -1.21 6.71 -5.10
CA SER A 45 -1.50 8.06 -4.58
C SER A 45 -2.75 8.64 -5.23
N SER A 46 -2.93 8.42 -6.54
CA SER A 46 -4.11 8.89 -7.27
C SER A 46 -5.40 8.19 -6.82
N ILE A 47 -5.34 6.88 -6.55
CA ILE A 47 -6.47 6.11 -6.01
C ILE A 47 -6.83 6.59 -4.61
N VAL A 48 -5.83 6.77 -3.74
CA VAL A 48 -6.06 7.24 -2.37
C VAL A 48 -6.65 8.64 -2.38
N LEU A 49 -6.12 9.56 -3.18
CA LEU A 49 -6.67 10.91 -3.34
C LEU A 49 -8.11 10.88 -3.86
N PHE A 50 -8.42 10.02 -4.83
CA PHE A 50 -9.79 9.83 -5.30
C PHE A 50 -10.72 9.39 -4.16
N LEU A 51 -10.29 8.42 -3.34
CA LEU A 51 -11.08 7.93 -2.21
C LEU A 51 -11.26 9.01 -1.13
N GLU A 52 -10.21 9.77 -0.79
CA GLU A 52 -10.29 10.87 0.18
C GLU A 52 -11.31 11.94 -0.23
N HIS A 53 -11.33 12.30 -1.51
CA HIS A 53 -12.22 13.34 -2.02
C HIS A 53 -13.66 12.85 -2.22
N ASN A 54 -13.85 11.61 -2.67
CA ASN A 54 -15.16 11.11 -3.10
C ASN A 54 -15.83 10.19 -2.08
N CYS A 55 -15.09 9.67 -1.11
CA CYS A 55 -15.60 8.74 -0.12
C CYS A 55 -15.29 9.23 1.29
N LYS A 56 -16.33 9.59 2.05
CA LYS A 56 -16.20 9.91 3.49
C LYS A 56 -16.15 8.62 4.34
N ASN A 57 -15.20 7.75 4.02
CA ASN A 57 -15.07 6.42 4.60
C ASN A 57 -13.75 6.29 5.39
N THR A 58 -13.66 5.26 6.22
CA THR A 58 -12.38 4.83 6.77
C THR A 58 -11.67 3.97 5.73
N LEU A 59 -10.44 4.34 5.36
CA LEU A 59 -9.61 3.57 4.44
C LEU A 59 -8.66 2.66 5.22
N ILE A 60 -8.69 1.37 4.93
CA ILE A 60 -7.76 0.38 5.44
C ILE A 60 -7.11 -0.28 4.23
N ILE A 61 -5.79 -0.19 4.15
CA ILE A 61 -5.01 -0.86 3.12
C ILE A 61 -4.16 -1.93 3.79
N ALA A 62 -4.21 -3.14 3.24
CA ALA A 62 -3.35 -4.27 3.59
C ALA A 62 -2.86 -4.91 2.28
N GLY A 63 -1.88 -5.80 2.35
CA GLY A 63 -1.38 -6.41 1.13
C GLY A 63 -0.19 -7.31 1.32
N ASP A 64 0.59 -7.55 0.26
CA ASP A 64 2.02 -7.87 0.29
C ASP A 64 2.68 -6.94 -0.71
N PHE A 65 3.23 -5.83 -0.19
CA PHE A 65 3.81 -4.79 -1.01
C PHE A 65 5.21 -5.16 -1.50
N ASN A 66 5.85 -6.18 -0.92
CA ASN A 66 7.26 -6.49 -1.19
C ASN A 66 8.22 -5.27 -1.04
N ILE A 67 7.80 -4.21 -0.34
CA ILE A 67 8.57 -2.98 -0.05
C ILE A 67 9.23 -3.14 1.32
N ASN A 68 10.54 -2.90 1.38
CA ASN A 68 11.29 -3.07 2.62
C ASN A 68 11.42 -1.75 3.39
N LEU A 69 10.52 -1.53 4.36
CA LEU A 69 10.51 -0.34 5.22
C LEU A 69 11.73 -0.21 6.15
N LEU A 70 12.58 -1.25 6.29
CA LEU A 70 13.84 -1.14 7.01
C LEU A 70 14.95 -0.51 6.17
N LYS A 71 14.71 -0.30 4.86
CA LYS A 71 15.68 0.24 3.89
C LYS A 71 15.35 1.66 3.41
N LEU A 72 14.53 2.41 4.14
CA LEU A 72 14.19 3.80 3.79
C LEU A 72 15.45 4.68 3.63
N ASN A 73 16.42 4.54 4.55
CA ASN A 73 17.64 5.36 4.56
C ASN A 73 18.66 5.05 3.45
N GLY A 74 18.31 4.26 2.44
CA GLY A 74 19.21 3.92 1.32
C GLY A 74 18.50 3.46 0.05
N ASN A 75 17.19 3.63 -0.04
CA ASN A 75 16.41 3.35 -1.24
C ASN A 75 15.32 4.42 -1.41
N ASP A 76 15.56 5.33 -2.35
CA ASP A 76 14.72 6.51 -2.57
C ASP A 76 13.26 6.15 -2.91
N ILE A 77 13.03 5.00 -3.53
CA ILE A 77 11.69 4.56 -3.96
C ILE A 77 10.88 4.06 -2.77
N TYR A 78 11.52 3.33 -1.85
CA TYR A 78 10.85 2.91 -0.61
C TYR A 78 10.50 4.11 0.26
N SER A 79 11.39 5.11 0.30
CA SER A 79 11.12 6.39 0.95
C SER A 79 9.99 7.15 0.27
N SER A 80 9.97 7.21 -1.07
CA SER A 80 8.89 7.85 -1.82
C SER A 80 7.52 7.22 -1.53
N TYR A 81 7.42 5.89 -1.54
CA TYR A 81 6.21 5.17 -1.13
C TYR A 81 5.79 5.52 0.31
N PHE A 82 6.73 5.49 1.24
CA PHE A 82 6.46 5.75 2.66
C PHE A 82 5.96 7.19 2.89
N TYR A 83 6.62 8.18 2.28
CA TYR A 83 6.21 9.58 2.40
C TYR A 83 4.88 9.86 1.70
N SER A 84 4.64 9.28 0.53
CA SER A 84 3.33 9.36 -0.14
C SER A 84 2.22 8.81 0.77
N SER A 85 2.42 7.62 1.35
CA SER A 85 1.44 7.01 2.25
C SER A 85 1.13 7.91 3.45
N ILE A 86 2.16 8.43 4.12
CA ILE A 86 1.99 9.32 5.28
C ILE A 86 1.28 10.62 4.90
N SER A 87 1.54 11.15 3.70
CA SER A 87 0.88 12.37 3.22
C SER A 87 -0.64 12.22 3.10
N HIS A 88 -1.13 10.99 2.93
CA HIS A 88 -2.54 10.60 2.90
C HIS A 88 -3.04 10.01 4.24
N ASN A 89 -2.34 10.27 5.35
CA ASN A 89 -2.66 9.72 6.67
C ASN A 89 -2.71 8.18 6.72
N LEU A 90 -2.05 7.50 5.77
CA LEU A 90 -1.81 6.07 5.81
C LEU A 90 -0.48 5.83 6.52
N PHE A 91 -0.48 4.93 7.49
CA PHE A 91 0.71 4.59 8.28
C PHE A 91 1.12 3.17 7.95
N PRO A 92 2.04 2.94 6.99
CA PRO A 92 2.54 1.60 6.69
C PRO A 92 3.13 0.96 7.94
N GLN A 93 2.63 -0.21 8.31
CA GLN A 93 3.07 -0.95 9.49
C GLN A 93 3.52 -2.35 9.13
N ILE A 94 4.64 -2.78 9.72
CA ILE A 94 5.08 -4.18 9.65
C ILE A 94 4.27 -4.99 10.66
N THR A 95 3.14 -5.54 10.22
CA THR A 95 2.26 -6.36 11.08
C THR A 95 2.68 -7.82 11.11
N PHE A 96 3.02 -8.41 9.96
CA PHE A 96 3.57 -9.77 9.87
C PHE A 96 4.69 -9.85 8.81
N PRO A 97 5.79 -10.58 9.08
CA PRO A 97 6.79 -10.86 8.06
C PRO A 97 6.23 -11.80 7.00
N THR A 98 6.21 -11.40 5.73
CA THR A 98 5.87 -12.29 4.60
C THR A 98 6.95 -13.34 4.33
N ARG A 99 8.19 -13.10 4.82
CA ARG A 99 9.28 -14.09 4.83
C ARG A 99 10.27 -13.82 5.96
N ILE A 100 10.44 -14.76 6.90
CA ILE A 100 11.51 -14.72 7.90
C ILE A 100 12.74 -15.43 7.32
N THR A 101 13.74 -14.65 6.90
CA THR A 101 15.08 -15.18 6.61
C THR A 101 16.12 -14.41 7.42
N ARG A 102 17.27 -15.02 7.72
CA ARG A 102 18.33 -14.45 8.57
C ARG A 102 18.77 -13.01 8.19
N THR A 103 18.52 -12.56 6.97
CA THR A 103 18.94 -11.25 6.44
C THR A 103 17.82 -10.38 5.84
N LYS A 104 16.58 -10.86 5.76
CA LYS A 104 15.47 -10.10 5.15
C LYS A 104 14.16 -10.36 5.88
N LEU A 105 13.52 -9.27 6.29
CA LEU A 105 12.08 -9.15 6.49
C LEU A 105 11.47 -8.46 5.25
N MET A 106 10.30 -8.93 4.86
CA MET A 106 9.47 -8.47 3.73
C MET A 106 8.03 -8.42 4.28
N VAL A 107 7.17 -7.51 3.80
CA VAL A 107 6.03 -6.98 4.60
C VAL A 107 4.72 -6.93 3.82
N LEU A 108 3.62 -7.21 4.53
CA LEU A 108 2.22 -7.01 4.13
C LEU A 108 1.80 -5.54 3.97
#